data_AF-A0A6J4R4D9-F1
#
_entry.id   AF-A0A6J4R4D9-F1
#
_cell.length_a   1.000
_cell.length_b   1.000
_cell.length_c   1.000
_cell.angle_alpha   90.00
_cell.angle_beta   90.00
_cell.angle_gamma   90.00
#
_symmetry.space_group_name_H-M   'P 1'
#
loop_
_entity.id
_entity.type
_entity.pdbx_description
1 polymer ?
#
loop_
_entity_poly.entity_id
_entity_poly.type
_entity_poly.pdbx_seq_one_letter_code
_entity_poly.pdbx_strand_id
1 'polypeptide(L)'
;MGPLYDYIHQGGCYRYGVGWARIRIYPGETGHDAPVVICSELPENRGDEMVESLAAEVVRDRFSSGLPDLPRPVLWIEHRPSRRGRGPGRYALLTFPTYRPRLTGAGFVRRVTLGTPRRESLSSREVKILTGDG
;
A
#
# COMPACT_ATOMS: atom_id res chain seq x y z
N MET A 1 14.67 8.22 -8.64
CA MET A 1 14.91 8.94 -7.36
C MET A 1 14.57 7.96 -6.24
N GLY A 2 15.29 7.94 -5.12
CA GLY A 2 15.02 6.95 -4.06
C GLY A 2 13.68 7.18 -3.34
N PRO A 3 13.08 6.15 -2.72
CA PRO A 3 11.88 6.33 -1.89
C PRO A 3 12.20 7.19 -0.65
N LEU A 4 11.23 8.01 -0.23
CA LEU A 4 11.30 8.79 1.00
C LEU A 4 11.26 7.88 2.25
N TYR A 5 10.50 6.78 2.17
CA TYR A 5 10.46 5.75 3.20
C TYR A 5 10.67 4.38 2.58
N ASP A 6 11.48 3.54 3.21
CA ASP A 6 11.66 2.12 2.87
C ASP A 6 11.82 1.32 4.17
N TYR A 7 10.80 0.55 4.55
CA TYR A 7 10.77 -0.17 5.82
C TYR A 7 9.90 -1.42 5.76
N ILE A 8 10.13 -2.35 6.70
CA ILE A 8 9.23 -3.48 6.93
C ILE A 8 8.12 -3.03 7.88
N HIS A 9 6.87 -3.08 7.42
CA HIS A 9 5.70 -2.85 8.23
C HIS A 9 5.17 -4.19 8.76
N GLN A 10 5.00 -4.28 10.07
CA GLN A 10 4.34 -5.40 10.73
C GLN A 10 2.90 -4.99 11.06
N GLY A 11 1.92 -5.63 10.40
CA GLY A 11 0.52 -5.29 10.59
C GLY A 11 0.06 -5.48 12.04
N GLY A 12 -0.48 -4.43 12.65
CA GLY A 12 -0.87 -4.42 14.07
C GLY A 12 -2.19 -5.15 14.36
N CYS A 13 -3.05 -5.30 13.34
CA CYS A 13 -4.42 -5.81 13.52
C CYS A 13 -4.58 -7.34 13.60
N TYR A 14 -3.52 -8.11 13.36
CA TYR A 14 -3.56 -9.58 13.38
C TYR A 14 -2.71 -10.13 14.53
N ARG A 15 -3.38 -10.64 15.58
CA ARG A 15 -2.82 -11.15 16.86
C ARG A 15 -1.79 -12.30 16.74
N TYR A 16 -1.44 -12.75 15.54
CA TYR A 16 -0.55 -13.90 15.31
C TYR A 16 0.58 -13.64 14.30
N GLY A 17 1.03 -12.40 14.12
CA GLY A 17 2.26 -12.11 13.36
C GLY A 17 2.18 -12.41 11.85
N VAL A 18 0.98 -12.59 11.32
CA VAL A 18 0.76 -12.88 9.90
C VAL A 18 0.59 -11.58 9.12
N GLY A 19 1.70 -11.04 8.64
CA GLY A 19 1.72 -9.95 7.67
C GLY A 19 2.90 -9.00 7.88
N TRP A 20 4.06 -9.38 7.36
CA TRP A 20 5.11 -8.42 7.07
C TRP A 20 4.95 -7.95 5.63
N ALA A 21 5.12 -6.66 5.42
CA ALA A 21 5.16 -6.07 4.10
C ALA A 21 6.29 -5.07 4.04
N ARG A 22 7.08 -5.10 2.97
CA ARG A 22 8.01 -4.02 2.70
C ARG A 22 7.23 -2.87 2.08
N ILE A 23 7.20 -1.74 2.77
CA ILE A 23 6.54 -0.51 2.34
C ILE A 23 7.60 0.45 1.84
N ARG A 24 7.43 0.88 0.60
CA ARG A 24 8.20 1.97 0.00
C ARG A 24 7.27 3.11 -0.36
N ILE A 25 7.61 4.33 0.04
CA ILE A 25 6.79 5.52 -0.24
C ILE A 25 7.64 6.49 -1.05
N TYR A 26 7.15 6.83 -2.24
CA TYR A 26 7.72 7.84 -3.11
C TYR A 26 6.86 9.10 -3.04
N PRO A 27 7.47 10.28 -2.87
CA PRO A 27 6.71 11.53 -2.89
C PRO A 27 6.09 11.72 -4.29
N GLY A 28 5.01 12.49 -4.38
CA GLY A 28 4.56 13.02 -5.66
C GLY A 28 5.64 13.91 -6.29
N GLU A 29 5.73 13.95 -7.62
CA GLU A 29 6.73 14.78 -8.32
C GLU A 29 6.56 16.26 -7.97
N THR A 30 5.31 16.72 -7.88
CA THR A 30 4.96 18.03 -7.33
C THR A 30 4.25 17.90 -5.99
N GLY A 31 4.19 18.98 -5.21
CA GLY A 31 3.47 19.02 -3.92
C GLY A 31 1.97 18.76 -4.01
N HIS A 32 1.42 18.65 -5.23
CA HIS A 32 0.01 18.37 -5.49
C HIS A 32 -0.24 16.96 -6.04
N ASP A 33 0.81 16.22 -6.41
CA ASP A 33 0.67 14.87 -6.96
C ASP A 33 0.44 13.83 -5.87
N ALA A 34 -0.27 12.76 -6.23
CA ALA A 34 -0.48 11.65 -5.33
C ALA A 34 0.85 10.92 -5.06
N PRO A 35 1.22 10.69 -3.78
CA PRO A 35 2.35 9.84 -3.44
C PRO A 35 2.11 8.40 -3.90
N VAL A 36 3.19 7.70 -4.22
CA VAL A 36 3.17 6.29 -4.63
C VAL A 36 3.62 5.41 -3.48
N VAL A 37 2.82 4.42 -3.12
CA VAL A 37 3.16 3.44 -2.10
C VAL A 37 3.33 2.08 -2.77
N ILE A 38 4.53 1.50 -2.72
CA ILE A 38 4.76 0.12 -3.13
C ILE A 38 4.75 -0.77 -1.89
N CYS A 39 3.81 -1.72 -1.87
CA CYS A 39 3.69 -2.75 -0.86
C CYS A 39 4.18 -4.09 -1.42
N SER A 40 5.35 -4.56 -0.98
CA SER A 40 5.98 -5.82 -1.41
C SER A 40 5.98 -6.88 -0.31
N GLU A 41 6.36 -8.11 -0.65
CA GLU A 41 6.68 -9.20 0.30
C GLU A 41 5.52 -9.69 1.18
N LEU A 42 4.29 -9.44 0.73
CA LEU A 42 3.11 -9.90 1.43
C LEU A 42 2.97 -11.45 1.39
N PRO A 43 2.46 -12.09 2.47
CA PRO A 43 2.18 -13.53 2.50
C PRO A 43 1.35 -13.99 1.29
N GLU A 44 1.67 -15.16 0.71
CA GLU A 44 0.99 -15.66 -0.48
C GLU A 44 -0.53 -15.86 -0.25
N ASN A 45 -0.90 -16.28 0.95
CA ASN A 45 -2.28 -16.60 1.35
C ASN A 45 -2.99 -15.43 2.05
N ARG A 46 -2.58 -14.18 1.79
CA ARG A 46 -3.27 -13.03 2.37
C ARG A 46 -4.71 -12.91 1.86
N GLY A 47 -5.63 -12.57 2.75
CA GLY A 47 -6.98 -12.14 2.39
C GLY A 47 -7.02 -10.65 2.05
N ASP A 48 -8.12 -10.21 1.44
CA ASP A 48 -8.38 -8.80 1.14
C ASP A 48 -8.38 -7.94 2.40
N GLU A 49 -8.99 -8.41 3.50
CA GLU A 49 -9.01 -7.72 4.79
C GLU A 49 -7.60 -7.31 5.29
N MET A 50 -6.59 -8.12 5.00
CA MET A 50 -5.21 -7.84 5.41
C MET A 50 -4.64 -6.67 4.62
N VAL A 51 -4.91 -6.63 3.31
CA VAL A 51 -4.49 -5.53 2.43
C VAL A 51 -5.19 -4.23 2.83
N GLU A 52 -6.50 -4.30 3.10
CA GLU A 52 -7.29 -3.17 3.56
C GLU A 52 -6.75 -2.58 4.87
N SER A 53 -6.45 -3.45 5.83
CA SER A 53 -5.96 -3.04 7.15
C SER A 53 -4.56 -2.47 7.07
N LEU A 54 -3.67 -3.12 6.32
CA LEU A 54 -2.30 -2.66 6.11
C LEU A 54 -2.28 -1.27 5.45
N ALA A 55 -3.09 -1.08 4.39
CA ALA A 55 -3.18 0.22 3.74
C ALA A 55 -3.72 1.30 4.67
N ALA A 56 -4.72 0.97 5.49
CA ALA A 56 -5.27 1.90 6.47
C ALA A 56 -4.25 2.30 7.55
N GLU A 57 -3.45 1.35 8.04
CA GLU A 57 -2.37 1.61 9.00
C GLU A 57 -1.31 2.53 8.40
N VAL A 58 -0.81 2.22 7.20
CA VAL A 58 0.21 3.04 6.52
C VAL A 58 -0.32 4.44 6.23
N VAL A 59 -1.57 4.58 5.75
CA VAL A 59 -2.20 5.89 5.51
C VAL A 59 -2.28 6.69 6.81
N ARG A 60 -2.75 6.08 7.91
CA ARG A 60 -2.87 6.73 9.21
C ARG A 60 -1.50 7.19 9.74
N ASP A 61 -0.49 6.34 9.64
CA ASP A 61 0.79 6.53 10.34
C ASP A 61 1.79 7.38 9.54
N ARG A 62 1.74 7.33 8.19
CA ARG A 62 2.70 8.02 7.31
C ARG A 62 2.15 9.29 6.65
N PHE A 63 0.83 9.47 6.65
CA PHE A 63 0.18 10.63 6.04
C PHE A 63 -0.68 11.38 7.07
N SER A 64 -0.15 11.53 8.28
CA SER A 64 -0.84 12.21 9.41
C SER A 64 -1.09 13.70 9.16
N SER A 65 -0.27 14.35 8.33
CA SER A 65 -0.50 15.72 7.85
C SER A 65 -1.61 15.84 6.80
N GLY A 66 -2.19 14.72 6.38
CA GLY A 66 -3.22 14.65 5.34
C GLY A 66 -2.70 14.11 4.01
N LEU A 67 -3.64 13.87 3.11
CA LEU A 67 -3.41 13.45 1.74
C LEU A 67 -3.88 14.56 0.78
N PRO A 68 -3.34 14.63 -0.45
CA PRO A 68 -3.79 15.61 -1.44
C PRO A 68 -5.27 15.41 -1.79
N ASP A 69 -5.96 16.50 -2.14
CA ASP A 69 -7.37 16.46 -2.54
C ASP A 69 -7.51 16.00 -4.00
N LEU A 70 -7.38 14.69 -4.20
CA LEU A 70 -7.44 14.03 -5.49
C LEU A 70 -8.42 12.85 -5.45
N PRO A 71 -9.01 12.45 -6.60
CA PRO A 71 -9.84 11.24 -6.69
C PRO A 71 -9.11 9.97 -6.23
N ARG A 72 -7.80 9.90 -6.50
CA ARG A 72 -6.88 8.86 -6.00
C ARG A 72 -5.75 9.57 -5.24
N PRO A 73 -5.94 9.85 -3.94
CA PRO A 73 -5.00 10.66 -3.17
C PRO A 73 -3.73 9.88 -2.75
N VAL A 74 -3.70 8.56 -2.98
CA VAL A 74 -2.52 7.69 -2.92
C VAL A 74 -2.58 6.68 -4.06
N LEU A 75 -1.47 6.46 -4.75
CA LEU A 75 -1.31 5.36 -5.70
C LEU A 75 -0.71 4.16 -4.97
N TRP A 76 -1.57 3.28 -4.47
CA TRP A 76 -1.14 2.08 -3.75
C TRP A 76 -0.86 0.93 -4.73
N ILE A 77 0.38 0.50 -4.83
CA ILE A 77 0.82 -0.56 -5.72
C ILE A 77 1.15 -1.80 -4.89
N GLU A 78 0.38 -2.87 -5.08
CA GLU A 78 0.73 -4.19 -4.61
C GLU A 78 1.78 -4.80 -5.54
N HIS A 79 2.90 -5.23 -4.97
CA HIS A 79 3.97 -5.92 -5.70
C HIS A 79 4.11 -7.35 -5.17
N ARG A 80 3.97 -8.32 -6.08
CA ARG A 80 4.25 -9.74 -5.85
C ARG A 80 5.57 -10.10 -6.52
N PRO A 81 6.67 -10.27 -5.76
CA PRO A 81 7.94 -10.70 -6.33
C PRO A 81 7.80 -12.01 -7.11
N SER A 82 8.65 -12.20 -8.12
CA SER A 82 8.72 -13.46 -8.85
C SER A 82 9.21 -14.57 -7.92
N ARG A 83 8.43 -15.66 -7.79
CA ARG A 83 8.74 -16.82 -6.92
C ARG A 83 10.11 -17.47 -7.18
N ARG A 84 10.71 -17.24 -8.35
CA ARG A 84 12.01 -17.81 -8.74
C ARG A 84 13.08 -16.75 -9.00
N GLY A 85 12.88 -15.52 -8.54
CA GLY A 85 13.78 -14.39 -8.80
C GLY A 85 13.91 -14.00 -10.27
N ARG A 86 13.08 -14.57 -11.17
CA ARG A 86 13.10 -14.25 -12.59
C ARG A 86 12.15 -13.10 -12.88
N GLY A 87 12.72 -11.94 -13.16
CA GLY A 87 11.99 -10.74 -13.58
C GLY A 87 11.35 -9.97 -12.43
N PRO A 88 10.70 -8.83 -12.75
CA PRO A 88 10.31 -7.82 -11.77
C PRO A 88 9.07 -8.19 -10.94
N GLY A 89 8.52 -9.40 -11.06
CA GLY A 89 7.28 -9.79 -10.39
C GLY A 89 6.02 -9.25 -11.08
N ARG A 90 4.90 -9.27 -10.36
CA ARG A 90 3.61 -8.72 -10.79
C ARG A 90 3.26 -7.51 -9.96
N TYR A 91 2.67 -6.50 -10.60
CA TYR A 91 2.21 -5.29 -9.94
C TYR A 91 0.71 -5.13 -10.16
N ALA A 92 0.02 -4.60 -9.15
CA ALA A 92 -1.35 -4.17 -9.28
C ALA A 92 -1.55 -2.83 -8.58
N LEU A 93 -2.24 -1.91 -9.24
CA LEU A 93 -2.74 -0.69 -8.63
C LEU A 93 -4.01 -1.01 -7.86
N LEU A 94 -4.06 -0.59 -6.60
CA LEU A 94 -5.20 -0.76 -5.72
C LEU A 94 -5.90 0.58 -5.56
N THR A 95 -7.20 0.59 -5.88
CA THR A 95 -8.08 1.73 -5.64
C THR A 95 -9.03 1.37 -4.51
N PHE A 96 -8.97 2.11 -3.41
CA PHE A 96 -9.80 1.90 -2.23
C PHE A 96 -11.09 2.74 -2.31
N PRO A 97 -12.21 2.28 -1.72
CA PRO A 97 -13.44 3.05 -1.67
C PRO A 97 -13.37 4.27 -0.75
N THR A 98 -12.44 4.29 0.20
CA THR A 98 -12.11 5.45 1.03
C THR A 98 -10.61 5.48 1.33
N TYR A 99 -10.04 6.68 1.45
CA TYR A 99 -8.66 6.88 1.88
C TYR A 99 -8.58 7.46 3.30
N ARG A 100 -9.72 7.58 3.98
CA ARG A 100 -9.79 7.90 5.41
C ARG A 100 -9.88 6.59 6.20
N PRO A 101 -8.87 6.23 7.02
CA PRO A 101 -8.92 5.05 7.87
C PRO A 101 -10.15 5.05 8.78
N ARG A 102 -10.95 3.98 8.72
CA ARG A 102 -12.13 3.80 9.58
C ARG A 102 -11.91 2.64 10.53
N LEU A 103 -12.41 2.77 11.74
CA LEU A 103 -12.41 1.67 12.71
C LEU A 103 -13.39 0.58 12.27
N THR A 104 -12.99 -0.68 12.37
CA THR A 104 -13.84 -1.85 12.14
C THR A 104 -13.77 -2.86 13.29
N GLY A 105 -14.90 -3.54 13.53
CA GLY A 105 -15.05 -4.61 14.51
C GLY A 105 -15.83 -4.21 15.77
N ALA A 106 -16.63 -5.15 16.29
CA ALA A 106 -17.19 -5.07 17.64
C ALA A 106 -16.24 -5.82 18.60
N GLY A 107 -15.56 -5.09 19.50
CA GLY A 107 -14.68 -5.68 20.52
C GLY A 107 -13.40 -4.88 20.81
N PHE A 108 -12.51 -5.45 21.61
CA PHE A 108 -11.30 -4.81 22.15
C PHE A 108 -10.13 -4.66 21.14
N VAL A 109 -10.25 -5.17 19.92
CA VAL A 109 -9.22 -5.03 18.87
C VAL A 109 -9.67 -3.95 17.90
N ARG A 110 -9.11 -2.74 18.02
CA ARG A 110 -9.37 -1.64 17.08
C ARG A 110 -8.70 -1.96 15.75
N ARG A 111 -9.44 -2.55 14.81
CA ARG A 111 -8.98 -2.69 13.43
C ARG A 111 -9.26 -1.40 12.67
N VAL A 112 -8.42 -1.10 11.69
CA VAL A 112 -8.65 -0.01 10.74
C VAL A 112 -8.80 -0.58 9.34
N THR A 113 -9.61 0.04 8.49
CA THR A 113 -9.77 -0.36 7.09
C THR A 113 -9.90 0.86 6.16
N LEU A 114 -9.53 0.66 4.90
CA LEU A 114 -9.89 1.52 3.76
C LEU A 114 -11.04 0.91 2.91
N GLY A 115 -11.52 -0.28 3.27
CA GLY A 115 -12.50 -1.07 2.53
C GLY A 115 -11.90 -1.82 1.33
N THR A 116 -12.60 -2.82 0.82
CA THR A 116 -12.07 -3.74 -0.20
C THR A 116 -11.64 -3.03 -1.48
N PRO A 117 -10.36 -3.14 -1.89
CA PRO A 117 -9.85 -2.44 -3.04
C PRO A 117 -10.26 -3.10 -4.36
N ARG A 118 -10.39 -2.29 -5.41
CA ARG A 118 -10.33 -2.77 -6.79
C ARG A 118 -8.87 -2.89 -7.23
N ARG A 119 -8.56 -3.90 -8.04
CA ARG A 119 -7.21 -4.19 -8.52
C ARG A 119 -7.12 -4.06 -10.04
N GLU A 120 -6.17 -3.27 -10.49
CA GLU A 120 -5.85 -3.07 -11.90
C GLU A 120 -4.41 -3.53 -12.13
N SER A 121 -4.14 -4.31 -13.18
CA SER A 121 -2.78 -4.79 -13.44
C SER A 121 -1.89 -3.63 -13.89
N LEU A 122 -0.65 -3.60 -13.39
CA LEU A 122 0.38 -2.66 -13.85
C LEU A 122 1.59 -3.41 -14.42
N SER A 123 2.16 -2.86 -15.47
CA SER A 123 3.47 -3.27 -15.98
C SER A 123 4.60 -2.71 -15.13
N SER A 124 5.76 -3.37 -15.17
CA SER A 124 6.97 -2.86 -14.50
C SER A 124 7.43 -1.50 -15.05
N ARG A 125 7.13 -1.20 -16.32
CA ARG A 125 7.45 0.09 -16.94
C ARG A 125 6.60 1.21 -16.36
N GLU A 126 5.29 0.99 -16.18
CA GLU A 126 4.40 1.98 -15.56
C GLU A 126 4.81 2.26 -14.11
N VAL A 127 5.17 1.22 -13.35
CA VAL A 127 5.65 1.40 -11.97
C VAL A 127 6.91 2.27 -11.92
N LYS A 128 7.87 2.03 -12.82
CA LYS A 128 9.11 2.84 -12.92
C LYS A 128 8.83 4.32 -13.19
N ILE A 129 7.90 4.60 -14.11
CA ILE A 129 7.46 5.96 -14.42
C ILE A 129 6.85 6.59 -13.16
N LEU A 130 5.94 5.88 -12.49
CA LEU A 130 5.26 6.38 -11.29
C LEU A 130 6.22 6.63 -10.12
N THR A 131 7.30 5.87 -10.00
CA THR A 131 8.30 6.06 -8.93
C THR A 131 9.43 7.03 -9.28
N GLY A 132 9.43 7.61 -10.49
CA GLY A 132 10.53 8.46 -10.96
C GLY A 132 11.87 7.69 -11.07
N ASP A 133 11.81 6.37 -11.27
CA ASP A 133 12.96 5.51 -11.55
C ASP A 133 13.05 5.29 -13.07
N GLY A 134 13.44 6.36 -13.77
CA GLY A 134 13.71 6.41 -15.21
C GLY A 134 15.18 6.59 -15.52
#